data_AF-A0A3N5XYV8-F1
#
_entry.id   AF-A0A3N5XYV8-F1
#
_cell.length_a   1.000
_cell.length_b   1.000
_cell.length_c   1.000
_cell.angle_alpha   90.00
_cell.angle_beta   90.00
_cell.angle_gamma   90.00
#
_symmetry.space_group_name_H-M   'P 1'
#
loop_
_entity.id
_entity.type
_entity.pdbx_description
1 polymer ?
#
loop_
_entity_poly.entity_id
_entity_poly.type
_entity_poly.pdbx_seq_one_letter_code
_entity_poly.pdbx_strand_id
1 'polypeptide(L)' 'MSERPSRSLGDMDPESFRREGYRVVDWIADYFANPERYPVLSRVTPGELREALPARAPERGEEF' A
#
# COMPACT_ATOMS: atom_id res chain seq x y z
N MET A 1 -37.59 9.08 1.53
CA MET A 1 -36.33 8.52 0.99
C MET A 1 -35.44 8.20 2.17
N SER A 2 -35.51 6.97 2.69
CA SER A 2 -34.79 6.58 3.90
C SER A 2 -33.31 6.39 3.56
N GLU A 3 -32.45 7.33 3.95
CA GLU A 3 -31.00 7.15 3.93
C GLU A 3 -30.67 5.99 4.87
N ARG A 4 -30.21 4.87 4.29
CA ARG A 4 -29.61 3.81 5.09
C ARG A 4 -28.29 4.34 5.63
N PRO A 5 -28.02 4.28 6.94
CA PRO A 5 -26.72 4.69 7.46
C PRO A 5 -25.65 3.87 6.76
N SER A 6 -24.73 4.54 6.06
CA SER A 6 -23.56 3.89 5.48
C SER A 6 -22.80 3.26 6.63
N ARG A 7 -22.83 1.94 6.72
CA ARG A 7 -21.98 1.20 7.63
C ARG A 7 -20.55 1.48 7.19
N SER A 8 -19.83 2.35 7.90
CA SER A 8 -18.41 2.57 7.64
C SER A 8 -17.71 1.22 7.77
N LEU A 9 -17.13 0.73 6.68
CA LEU A 9 -16.39 -0.55 6.66
C LEU A 9 -14.96 -0.38 7.17
N GLY A 10 -14.62 0.79 7.75
CA GLY A 10 -13.24 1.19 8.03
C GLY A 10 -12.52 1.75 6.80
N ASP A 11 -13.28 2.21 5.79
CA ASP A 11 -12.73 2.79 4.57
C ASP A 11 -11.99 4.10 4.87
N MET A 12 -10.89 4.32 4.15
CA MET A 12 -10.15 5.59 4.18
C MET A 12 -11.06 6.73 3.74
N ASP A 13 -11.02 7.86 4.44
CA ASP A 13 -11.80 9.02 4.06
C ASP A 13 -11.33 9.59 2.70
N PRO A 14 -12.20 10.28 1.94
CA PRO A 14 -11.85 10.75 0.59
C PRO A 14 -10.68 11.73 0.52
N GLU A 15 -10.42 12.50 1.58
CA GLU A 15 -9.32 13.47 1.61
C GLU A 15 -7.99 12.75 1.82
N SER A 16 -7.94 11.82 2.78
CA SER A 16 -6.80 10.93 2.98
C SER A 16 -6.53 10.09 1.74
N PHE A 17 -7.57 9.54 1.11
CA PHE A 17 -7.42 8.79 -0.14
C PHE A 17 -6.76 9.63 -1.23
N ARG A 18 -7.20 10.88 -1.41
CA ARG A 18 -6.60 11.78 -2.40
C ARG A 18 -5.13 12.08 -2.07
N ARG A 19 -4.82 12.38 -0.80
CA ARG A 19 -3.46 12.71 -0.36
C ARG A 19 -2.50 11.53 -0.52
N GLU A 20 -2.84 10.36 0.01
CA GLU A 20 -1.98 9.17 -0.10
C GLU A 20 -1.91 8.68 -1.56
N GLY A 21 -3.00 8.82 -2.31
CA GLY A 21 -3.02 8.52 -3.74
C GLY A 21 -2.00 9.33 -4.54
N TYR A 22 -1.86 10.64 -4.27
CA TYR A 22 -0.81 11.45 -4.91
C TYR A 22 0.59 11.01 -4.50
N ARG A 23 0.81 10.67 -3.22
CA ARG A 23 2.10 10.11 -2.76
C ARG A 23 2.47 8.82 -3.50
N VAL A 24 1.50 7.95 -3.78
CA VAL A 24 1.74 6.74 -4.58
C VAL A 24 2.08 7.07 -6.03
N VAL A 25 1.39 8.04 -6.64
CA VAL A 25 1.68 8.47 -8.01
C VAL A 25 3.10 9.02 -8.11
N ASP A 26 3.52 9.87 -7.18
CA ASP A 26 4.88 10.43 -7.14
C ASP A 26 5.91 9.31 -7.00
N TRP A 27 5.68 8.34 -6.11
CA TRP A 27 6.57 7.18 -5.94
C TRP A 27 6.70 6.33 -7.21
N ILE A 28 5.60 6.08 -7.94
CA ILE A 28 5.63 5.35 -9.22
C ILE A 28 6.43 6.14 -10.26
N ALA A 29 6.23 7.46 -10.33
CA ALA A 29 6.97 8.33 -11.25
C ALA A 29 8.47 8.29 -10.96
N ASP A 30 8.87 8.35 -9.68
CA ASP A 30 10.26 8.26 -9.24
C ASP A 30 10.90 6.92 -9.59
N TYR A 31 10.16 5.81 -9.44
CA TYR A 31 10.62 4.49 -9.87
C TYR A 31 10.88 4.45 -11.38
N PHE A 32 9.96 4.94 -12.20
CA PHE A 32 10.11 4.97 -13.66
C PHE A 32 11.15 5.97 -14.16
N ALA A 33 11.47 7.00 -13.38
CA ALA A 33 12.53 7.93 -13.74
C ALA A 33 13.92 7.29 -13.67
N ASN A 34 14.11 6.22 -12.88
CA ASN A 34 15.42 5.59 -12.68
C ASN A 34 15.34 4.05 -12.49
N PRO A 35 14.67 3.28 -13.38
CA PRO A 35 14.49 1.85 -13.21
C PRO A 35 15.82 1.07 -13.22
N GLU A 36 16.84 1.60 -13.89
CA GLU A 36 18.18 1.02 -14.01
C GLU A 36 18.96 0.96 -12.70
N ARG A 37 18.51 1.68 -11.66
CA ARG A 37 19.08 1.57 -10.31
C ARG A 37 18.80 0.22 -9.67
N TYR A 38 17.76 -0.49 -10.13
CA TYR A 38 17.34 -1.77 -9.57
C TYR A 38 17.78 -2.94 -10.46
N PRO A 39 18.19 -4.08 -9.88
CA PRO A 39 18.51 -5.25 -10.67
C PRO A 39 17.26 -5.79 -11.38
N VAL A 40 17.38 -6.08 -12.68
CA VAL A 40 16.26 -6.62 -13.48
C VAL A 40 15.78 -7.96 -12.90
N LEU A 41 16.71 -8.82 -12.46
CA LEU A 41 16.40 -10.09 -11.82
C LEU A 41 16.55 -9.96 -10.29
N SER A 42 15.49 -10.33 -9.57
CA SER A 42 15.51 -10.39 -8.11
C SER A 42 16.54 -11.42 -7.60
N ARG A 43 17.12 -11.14 -6.42
CA ARG A 43 18.15 -11.99 -5.78
C ARG A 43 17.64 -12.74 -4.55
N VAL A 44 16.33 -12.67 -4.28
CA VAL A 44 15.71 -13.32 -3.13
C VAL A 44 15.68 -14.83 -3.27
N THR A 45 15.67 -15.53 -2.14
CA THR A 45 15.52 -16.98 -2.07
C THR A 45 14.05 -17.40 -1.85
N PRO A 46 13.67 -18.64 -2.20
CA PRO A 46 12.32 -19.14 -1.94
C PRO A 46 11.96 -19.06 -0.45
N GLY A 47 10.86 -18.39 -0.13
CA GLY A 47 10.36 -18.25 1.25
C GLY A 47 10.79 -16.98 1.99
N GLU A 48 11.79 -16.25 1.48
CA GLU A 48 12.37 -15.08 2.14
C GLU A 48 11.35 -13.99 2.48
N LEU A 49 10.44 -13.68 1.55
CA LEU A 49 9.37 -12.69 1.78
C LEU A 49 8.42 -13.10 2.91
N ARG A 50 8.10 -14.39 3.03
CA ARG A 50 7.21 -14.91 4.08
C ARG A 50 7.86 -14.77 5.46
N GLU A 51 9.18 -14.97 5.53
CA GLU A 51 9.94 -14.84 6.78
C GLU A 51 10.09 -13.39 7.22
N ALA A 52 10.06 -12.44 6.28
CA ALA A 52 10.11 -11.01 6.57
C ALA A 52 8.78 -10.43 7.07
N LEU A 53 7.65 -11.13 6.88
CA LEU A 53 6.32 -10.65 7.26
C LEU A 53 5.89 -11.20 8.63
N PRO A 54 5.06 -10.46 9.40
CA PRO A 54 4.45 -10.98 10.61
C PRO A 54 3.62 -12.24 10.34
N ALA A 55 3.63 -13.18 11.30
CA ALA A 55 2.91 -14.45 11.16
C ALA A 55 1.37 -14.31 11.11
N ARG A 56 0.84 -13.15 11.49
CA ARG A 56 -0.60 -12.84 11.50
C ARG A 56 -0.80 -11.37 11.13
N ALA A 57 -1.95 -11.08 10.52
CA ALA A 57 -2.36 -9.72 10.23
C ALA A 57 -2.45 -8.87 11.51
N PRO A 58 -2.15 -7.56 11.44
CA PRO A 58 -2.34 -6.68 12.58
C PRO A 58 -3.84 -6.49 12.87
N GLU A 59 -4.18 -6.35 14.16
CA GLU A 59 -5.57 -6.13 14.60
C GLU A 59 -6.07 -4.71 14.25
N ARG A 60 -5.14 -3.79 14.00
CA ARG A 60 -5.41 -2.39 13.63
C ARG A 60 -4.59 -2.04 12.40
N GLY A 61 -5.13 -1.17 11.54
CA GLY A 61 -4.41 -0.64 10.40
C GLY A 61 -3.16 0.13 10.84
N GLU A 62 -2.12 0.05 10.01
CA GLU A 62 -0.90 0.84 10.15
C GLU A 62 -1.01 2.13 9.32
N GLU A 63 -0.26 3.16 9.71
CA GLU A 63 -0.20 4.44 8.99
C GLU A 63 0.48 4.28 7.60
N PHE A 64 0.24 5.25 6.70
CA PHE A 64 0.76 5.26 5.32
C PHE A 64 2.07 6.05 5.14
#